data_AF-A0A259Y0K4-F1
#
_entry.id   AF-A0A259Y0K4-F1
#
_cell.length_a   1.000
_cell.length_b   1.000
_cell.length_c   1.000
_cell.angle_alpha   90.00
_cell.angle_beta   90.00
_cell.angle_gamma   90.00
#
_symmetry.space_group_name_H-M   'P 1'
#
loop_
_entity.id
_entity.type
_entity.pdbx_description
1 polymer ?
#
loop_
_entity_poly.entity_id
_entity_poly.type
_entity_poly.pdbx_seq_one_letter_code
_entity_poly.pdbx_strand_id
1 'polypeptide(L)'
;MFLSHVMWGCTALGIAGMIFGGATLFRSRMTGGEARTAPQMCGGGLFVAVAATAVRAVLLPVSAEEATDLPSAEQPMIADAPAPPTVVPDVPMDWTPLVWVVVAVLALALAAYLSVRTRSHVVDRRNARKALEADYAAAHAVYSEVADAYAAYLADPYSIFIRPLLDDLTEPRTAAFIDAFATMNDVRPEQCPDTAERVQAFAVAAQKARTAWRRADGYARTMGLRVTSVEDQRTVRRIRSALGIALDTSATGQERETALRTVEELAAGIVTIPDRIYTSARIAIETTTRKQLTS
;
A
#
# COMPACT_ATOMS: atom_id res chain seq x y z
N MET A 1 -28.02 -2.00 -50.64
CA MET A 1 -28.36 -2.66 -49.35
C MET A 1 -27.17 -2.75 -48.39
N PHE A 2 -25.98 -3.18 -48.83
CA PHE A 2 -24.79 -3.30 -47.95
C PHE A 2 -24.42 -2.01 -47.18
N LEU A 3 -24.45 -0.85 -47.85
CA LEU A 3 -24.15 0.45 -47.23
C LEU A 3 -25.14 0.85 -46.11
N SER A 4 -26.39 0.42 -46.22
CA SER A 4 -27.43 0.70 -45.21
C SER A 4 -27.20 -0.11 -43.92
N HIS A 5 -26.78 -1.37 -44.06
CA HIS A 5 -26.45 -2.22 -42.90
C HIS A 5 -25.17 -1.78 -42.20
N VAL A 6 -24.16 -1.32 -42.95
CA VAL A 6 -22.94 -0.72 -42.38
C VAL A 6 -23.28 0.56 -41.60
N MET A 7 -24.17 1.40 -42.14
CA MET A 7 -24.62 2.62 -41.44
C MET A 7 -25.36 2.32 -40.14
N TRP A 8 -26.25 1.32 -40.13
CA TRP A 8 -26.96 0.88 -38.92
C TRP A 8 -26.03 0.24 -37.88
N GLY A 9 -24.99 -0.49 -38.33
CA GLY A 9 -23.96 -1.01 -37.45
C GLY A 9 -23.19 0.10 -36.73
N CYS A 10 -22.82 1.16 -37.45
CA CYS A 10 -22.11 2.31 -36.88
C CYS A 10 -22.95 3.09 -35.86
N THR A 11 -24.25 3.28 -36.10
CA THR A 11 -25.13 3.97 -35.14
C THR A 11 -25.36 3.13 -33.87
N ALA A 12 -25.57 1.82 -34.01
CA ALA A 12 -25.69 0.92 -32.88
C ALA A 12 -24.41 0.90 -32.03
N LEU A 13 -23.23 0.88 -32.67
CA LEU A 13 -21.94 0.94 -31.99
C LEU A 13 -21.75 2.26 -31.22
N GLY A 14 -22.18 3.38 -31.80
CA GLY A 14 -22.13 4.70 -31.16
C GLY A 14 -23.02 4.80 -29.91
N ILE A 15 -24.25 4.27 -29.98
CA ILE A 15 -25.18 4.25 -28.84
C ILE A 15 -24.62 3.35 -27.72
N ALA A 16 -24.08 2.18 -28.07
CA ALA A 16 -23.44 1.29 -27.10
C ALA A 16 -22.25 1.96 -26.40
N GLY A 17 -21.43 2.71 -27.14
CA GLY A 17 -20.34 3.51 -26.59
C GLY A 17 -20.81 4.58 -25.60
N MET A 18 -21.91 5.28 -25.88
CA MET A 18 -22.48 6.27 -24.97
C MET A 18 -23.05 5.65 -23.68
N ILE A 19 -23.77 4.53 -23.80
CA ILE A 19 -24.34 3.83 -22.63
C ILE A 19 -23.20 3.31 -21.73
N PHE A 20 -22.15 2.74 -22.33
CA PHE A 20 -20.99 2.26 -21.58
C PHE A 20 -20.20 3.40 -20.92
N GLY A 21 -20.02 4.53 -21.63
CA GLY A 21 -19.41 5.74 -21.07
C GLY A 21 -20.23 6.32 -19.91
N GLY A 22 -21.56 6.38 -20.05
CA GLY A 22 -22.46 6.86 -18.98
C GLY A 22 -22.42 5.95 -17.75
N ALA A 23 -22.42 4.64 -17.93
CA ALA A 23 -22.36 3.68 -16.83
C ALA A 23 -21.03 3.73 -16.06
N THR A 24 -19.90 3.95 -16.75
CA THR A 24 -18.60 4.08 -16.09
C THR A 24 -18.47 5.37 -15.28
N LEU A 25 -19.01 6.49 -15.79
CA LEU A 25 -19.04 7.80 -15.12
C LEU A 25 -19.98 7.82 -13.91
N PHE A 26 -21.12 7.15 -14.02
CA PHE A 26 -22.05 6.98 -12.88
C PHE A 26 -21.42 6.12 -11.78
N ARG A 27 -20.73 5.04 -12.16
CA ARG A 27 -20.05 4.15 -11.21
C ARG A 27 -18.87 4.84 -10.53
N SER A 28 -18.07 5.66 -11.24
CA SER A 28 -16.98 6.42 -10.64
C SER A 28 -17.48 7.45 -9.62
N ARG A 29 -18.64 8.06 -9.86
CA ARG A 29 -19.32 8.95 -8.90
C ARG A 29 -19.77 8.21 -7.64
N MET A 30 -20.29 6.99 -7.77
CA MET A 30 -20.74 6.21 -6.61
C MET A 30 -19.61 5.66 -5.75
N THR A 31 -18.46 5.35 -6.34
CA THR A 31 -17.33 4.73 -5.62
C THR A 31 -16.34 5.74 -5.02
N GLY A 32 -16.62 7.05 -5.09
CA GLY A 32 -15.79 8.08 -4.47
C GLY A 32 -14.35 8.18 -5.01
N GLY A 33 -14.09 7.70 -6.23
CA GLY A 33 -12.75 7.69 -6.84
C GLY A 33 -12.41 9.01 -7.52
N GLU A 34 -11.16 9.46 -7.40
CA GLU A 34 -10.67 10.73 -7.92
C GLU A 34 -11.00 10.96 -9.41
N ALA A 35 -11.68 12.07 -9.68
CA ALA A 35 -12.33 12.42 -10.95
C ALA A 35 -11.37 12.90 -12.07
N ARG A 36 -10.07 12.59 -12.02
CA ARG A 36 -9.09 13.13 -12.98
C ARG A 36 -8.96 12.36 -14.29
N THR A 37 -9.37 11.10 -14.36
CA THR A 37 -9.27 10.27 -15.59
C THR A 37 -10.56 10.17 -16.41
N ALA A 38 -11.68 10.68 -15.90
CA ALA A 38 -12.99 10.61 -16.58
C ALA A 38 -13.14 11.50 -17.85
N PRO A 39 -12.57 12.71 -17.96
CA PRO A 39 -12.88 13.57 -19.11
C PRO A 39 -12.19 13.14 -20.42
N GLN A 40 -11.09 12.39 -20.37
CA GLN A 40 -10.38 11.96 -21.58
C GLN A 40 -11.08 10.86 -22.37
N MET A 41 -11.90 10.00 -21.73
CA MET A 41 -12.62 8.93 -22.44
C MET A 41 -13.97 9.36 -23.01
N CYS A 42 -14.66 10.36 -22.43
CA CYS A 42 -15.89 10.91 -23.01
C CYS A 42 -15.63 11.72 -24.30
N GLY A 43 -14.46 12.37 -24.42
CA GLY A 43 -14.11 13.14 -25.62
C GLY A 43 -13.97 12.28 -26.89
N GLY A 44 -13.44 11.06 -26.76
CA GLY A 44 -13.23 10.17 -27.91
C GLY A 44 -14.53 9.63 -28.51
N GLY A 45 -15.53 9.31 -27.68
CA GLY A 45 -16.82 8.79 -28.16
C GLY A 45 -17.67 9.84 -28.88
N LEU A 46 -17.60 11.11 -28.43
CA LEU A 46 -18.29 12.22 -29.08
C LEU A 46 -17.70 12.50 -30.48
N PHE A 47 -16.38 12.42 -30.63
CA PHE A 47 -15.69 12.67 -31.91
C PHE A 47 -16.09 11.66 -33.00
N VAL A 48 -16.24 10.38 -32.65
CA VAL A 48 -16.66 9.33 -33.61
C VAL A 48 -18.14 9.50 -34.02
N ALA A 49 -19.01 9.89 -33.08
CA ALA A 49 -20.43 10.12 -33.37
C ALA A 49 -20.65 11.37 -34.25
N VAL A 50 -19.88 12.44 -34.03
CA VAL A 50 -19.94 13.68 -34.84
C VAL A 50 -19.31 13.47 -36.23
N ALA A 51 -18.25 12.67 -36.36
CA ALA A 51 -17.67 12.33 -37.66
C ALA A 51 -18.66 11.55 -38.54
N ALA A 52 -19.44 10.63 -37.97
CA ALA A 52 -20.44 9.86 -38.71
C ALA A 52 -21.63 10.70 -39.19
N THR A 53 -22.04 11.73 -38.44
CA THR A 53 -23.11 12.65 -38.87
C THR A 53 -22.62 13.68 -39.88
N ALA A 54 -21.38 14.16 -39.79
CA ALA A 54 -20.79 15.07 -40.77
C ALA A 54 -20.63 14.41 -42.16
N VAL A 55 -20.24 13.13 -42.21
CA VAL A 55 -20.16 12.36 -43.47
C VAL A 55 -21.54 12.22 -44.14
N ARG A 56 -22.62 12.15 -43.36
CA ARG A 56 -24.01 12.11 -43.87
C ARG A 56 -24.47 13.44 -44.47
N ALA A 57 -23.95 14.56 -43.97
CA ALA A 57 -24.28 15.89 -44.48
C ALA A 57 -23.48 16.25 -45.76
N VAL A 58 -22.30 15.67 -45.94
CA VAL A 58 -21.41 15.97 -47.08
C VAL A 58 -21.65 15.05 -48.30
N LEU A 59 -22.16 13.83 -48.13
CA LEU A 59 -22.28 12.84 -49.23
C LEU A 59 -23.65 12.73 -49.89
N LEU A 60 -24.70 13.43 -49.44
CA LEU A 60 -26.03 13.39 -50.07
C LEU A 60 -26.55 14.80 -50.34
N PRO A 61 -26.13 15.45 -51.43
CA PRO A 61 -26.97 16.46 -52.05
C PRO A 61 -28.18 15.73 -52.65
N VAL A 62 -29.35 15.86 -52.01
CA VAL A 62 -30.62 15.59 -52.68
C VAL A 62 -30.79 16.64 -53.76
N SER A 63 -30.56 16.25 -55.01
CA SER A 63 -30.94 17.03 -56.18
C SER A 63 -32.45 17.11 -56.25
N ALA A 64 -32.97 18.32 -56.08
CA ALA A 64 -34.31 18.71 -56.48
C ALA A 64 -34.16 19.68 -57.66
N GLU A 65 -34.62 19.25 -58.83
CA GLU A 65 -34.99 20.03 -60.03
C GLU A 65 -35.32 18.99 -61.14
N GLU A 66 -36.22 19.14 -62.11
CA GLU A 66 -37.43 19.93 -62.39
C GLU A 66 -37.86 19.54 -63.84
N ALA A 67 -39.10 19.84 -64.23
CA ALA A 67 -39.59 20.09 -65.60
C ALA A 67 -39.93 18.88 -66.53
N THR A 68 -40.96 18.85 -67.40
CA THR A 68 -42.23 19.57 -67.68
C THR A 68 -42.92 18.75 -68.81
N ASP A 69 -44.24 18.89 -68.93
CA ASP A 69 -45.06 18.84 -70.18
C ASP A 69 -45.89 17.59 -70.58
N LEU A 70 -47.21 17.86 -70.64
CA LEU A 70 -48.32 17.22 -71.35
C LEU A 70 -48.18 17.45 -72.90
N PRO A 71 -48.97 16.85 -73.85
CA PRO A 71 -50.41 16.52 -73.73
C PRO A 71 -50.99 15.33 -74.57
N SER A 72 -52.31 15.13 -74.39
CA SER A 72 -53.36 14.71 -75.36
C SER A 72 -53.75 13.24 -75.61
N ALA A 73 -55.08 13.04 -75.47
CA ALA A 73 -56.04 12.31 -76.31
C ALA A 73 -56.20 10.76 -76.19
N GLU A 74 -57.20 10.37 -75.38
CA GLU A 74 -58.50 9.75 -75.78
C GLU A 74 -58.61 8.34 -76.44
N GLN A 75 -59.47 7.50 -75.78
CA GLN A 75 -60.28 6.34 -76.24
C GLN A 75 -59.65 4.93 -76.37
N PRO A 76 -60.45 3.82 -76.34
CA PRO A 76 -61.58 3.46 -75.45
C PRO A 76 -61.51 1.97 -74.95
N MET A 77 -62.43 1.62 -74.03
CA MET A 77 -62.97 0.29 -73.68
C MET A 77 -62.25 -0.99 -74.13
N ILE A 78 -62.04 -1.93 -73.18
CA ILE A 78 -62.60 -3.30 -73.19
C ILE A 78 -62.57 -3.82 -71.75
N ALA A 79 -63.76 -4.18 -71.24
CA ALA A 79 -63.90 -5.01 -70.05
C ALA A 79 -63.61 -6.46 -70.44
N ASP A 80 -62.68 -7.13 -69.75
CA ASP A 80 -62.56 -8.58 -69.85
C ASP A 80 -62.13 -9.23 -68.52
N ALA A 81 -62.82 -10.33 -68.24
CA ALA A 81 -62.61 -11.46 -67.33
C ALA A 81 -61.96 -11.29 -65.92
N PRO A 82 -62.53 -11.94 -64.86
CA PRO A 82 -61.87 -12.06 -63.57
C PRO A 82 -60.72 -13.08 -63.67
N ALA A 83 -59.48 -12.61 -63.51
CA ALA A 83 -58.33 -13.49 -63.34
C ALA A 83 -58.42 -14.24 -61.99
N PRO A 84 -58.03 -15.53 -61.93
CA PRO A 84 -58.12 -16.33 -60.71
C PRO A 84 -57.22 -15.76 -59.60
N PRO A 85 -57.55 -15.94 -58.31
CA PRO A 85 -56.75 -15.42 -57.22
C PRO A 85 -55.35 -16.03 -57.28
N THR A 86 -54.36 -15.20 -57.61
CA THR A 86 -52.95 -15.52 -57.54
C THR A 86 -52.62 -15.81 -56.07
N VAL A 87 -52.43 -17.08 -55.74
CA VAL A 87 -51.88 -17.49 -54.43
C VAL A 87 -50.48 -16.89 -54.36
N VAL A 88 -50.33 -15.77 -53.67
CA VAL A 88 -49.02 -15.16 -53.38
C VAL A 88 -48.28 -16.17 -52.51
N PRO A 89 -47.13 -16.73 -52.95
CA PRO A 89 -46.38 -17.64 -52.12
C PRO A 89 -45.93 -16.89 -50.85
N ASP A 90 -46.14 -17.51 -49.69
CA ASP A 90 -45.67 -17.02 -48.39
C ASP A 90 -44.18 -16.68 -48.51
N VAL A 91 -43.85 -15.39 -48.47
CA VAL A 91 -42.47 -14.92 -48.52
C VAL A 91 -41.80 -15.41 -47.24
N PRO A 92 -40.77 -16.28 -47.30
CA PRO A 92 -40.14 -16.79 -46.11
C PRO A 92 -39.58 -15.63 -45.30
N MET A 93 -40.02 -15.53 -44.05
CA MET A 93 -39.64 -14.44 -43.14
C MET A 93 -38.12 -14.42 -42.96
N ASP A 94 -37.50 -13.28 -43.27
CA ASP A 94 -36.05 -13.11 -43.14
C ASP A 94 -35.67 -12.87 -41.66
N TRP A 95 -35.18 -13.91 -41.00
CA TRP A 95 -34.74 -13.88 -39.60
C TRP A 95 -33.31 -13.35 -39.40
N THR A 96 -32.58 -13.07 -40.49
CA THR A 96 -31.19 -12.60 -40.45
C THR A 96 -30.95 -11.42 -39.49
N PRO A 97 -31.77 -10.35 -39.48
CA PRO A 97 -31.54 -9.23 -38.55
C PRO A 97 -31.69 -9.64 -37.08
N LEU A 98 -32.60 -10.56 -36.75
CA LEU A 98 -32.79 -11.02 -35.38
C LEU A 98 -31.59 -11.84 -34.89
N VAL A 99 -31.01 -12.68 -35.77
CA VAL A 99 -29.78 -13.42 -35.47
C VAL A 99 -28.63 -12.46 -35.15
N TRP A 100 -28.44 -11.39 -35.92
CA TRP A 100 -27.39 -10.40 -35.65
C TRP A 100 -27.58 -9.65 -34.33
N VAL A 101 -28.81 -9.32 -33.95
CA VAL A 101 -29.11 -8.69 -32.66
C VAL A 101 -28.75 -9.62 -31.51
N VAL A 102 -29.14 -10.90 -31.58
CA VAL A 102 -28.80 -11.89 -30.54
C VAL A 102 -27.30 -12.07 -30.43
N VAL A 103 -26.58 -12.17 -31.55
CA VAL A 103 -25.11 -12.29 -31.55
C VAL A 103 -24.46 -11.04 -30.93
N ALA A 104 -24.93 -9.83 -31.27
CA ALA A 104 -24.40 -8.59 -30.71
C ALA A 104 -24.61 -8.51 -29.19
N VAL A 105 -25.79 -8.89 -28.70
CA VAL A 105 -26.10 -8.92 -27.26
C VAL A 105 -25.23 -9.94 -26.53
N LEU A 106 -25.07 -11.15 -27.09
CA LEU A 106 -24.21 -12.18 -26.51
C LEU A 106 -22.74 -11.76 -26.49
N ALA A 107 -22.25 -11.13 -27.56
CA ALA A 107 -20.89 -10.60 -27.64
C ALA A 107 -20.65 -9.51 -26.58
N LEU A 108 -21.62 -8.61 -26.38
CA LEU A 108 -21.54 -7.54 -25.39
C LEU A 108 -21.59 -8.09 -23.96
N ALA A 109 -22.47 -9.06 -23.70
CA ALA A 109 -22.55 -9.74 -22.41
C ALA A 109 -21.24 -10.49 -22.08
N LEU A 110 -20.65 -11.19 -23.06
CA LEU A 110 -19.37 -11.86 -22.90
C LEU A 110 -18.23 -10.86 -22.65
N ALA A 111 -18.17 -9.76 -23.40
CA ALA A 111 -17.17 -8.71 -23.21
C ALA A 111 -17.29 -8.05 -21.82
N ALA A 112 -18.51 -7.79 -21.35
CA ALA A 112 -18.76 -7.27 -20.01
C ALA A 112 -18.32 -8.27 -18.93
N TYR A 113 -18.65 -9.55 -19.08
CA TYR A 113 -18.24 -10.61 -18.16
C TYR A 113 -16.71 -10.75 -18.08
N LEU A 114 -16.02 -10.82 -19.21
CA LEU A 114 -14.56 -10.90 -19.26
C LEU A 114 -13.91 -9.65 -18.66
N SER A 115 -14.48 -8.47 -18.91
CA SER A 115 -14.00 -7.21 -18.32
C SER A 115 -14.15 -7.19 -16.79
N VAL A 116 -15.26 -7.68 -16.25
CA VAL A 116 -15.47 -7.80 -14.79
C VAL A 116 -14.52 -8.83 -14.20
N ARG A 117 -14.39 -10.00 -14.82
CA ARG A 117 -13.53 -11.10 -14.34
C ARG A 117 -12.05 -10.73 -14.34
N THR A 118 -11.56 -10.10 -15.40
CA THR A 118 -10.17 -9.64 -15.45
C THR A 118 -9.91 -8.54 -14.41
N ARG A 119 -10.86 -7.60 -14.25
CA ARG A 119 -10.76 -6.57 -13.21
C ARG A 119 -10.79 -7.14 -11.80
N SER A 120 -11.64 -8.11 -11.50
CA SER A 120 -11.70 -8.72 -10.16
C SER A 120 -10.37 -9.38 -9.82
N HIS A 121 -9.80 -10.19 -10.72
CA HIS A 121 -8.50 -10.81 -10.50
C HIS A 121 -7.37 -9.80 -10.29
N VAL A 122 -7.38 -8.66 -11.00
CA VAL A 122 -6.37 -7.60 -10.82
C VAL A 122 -6.57 -6.87 -9.49
N VAL A 123 -7.81 -6.59 -9.11
CA VAL A 123 -8.15 -5.94 -7.82
C VAL A 123 -7.79 -6.85 -6.66
N ASP A 124 -8.10 -8.14 -6.73
CA ASP A 124 -7.79 -9.13 -5.69
C ASP A 124 -6.28 -9.22 -5.46
N ARG A 125 -5.47 -9.26 -6.53
CA ARG A 125 -4.00 -9.25 -6.43
C ARG A 125 -3.47 -7.96 -5.79
N ARG A 126 -4.04 -6.80 -6.14
CA ARG A 126 -3.66 -5.52 -5.55
C ARG A 126 -4.05 -5.45 -4.07
N ASN A 127 -5.23 -5.95 -3.72
CA ASN A 127 -5.71 -5.98 -2.34
C ASN A 127 -4.88 -6.93 -1.49
N ALA A 128 -4.54 -8.11 -2.01
CA ALA A 128 -3.65 -9.07 -1.34
C ALA A 128 -2.26 -8.47 -1.08
N ARG A 129 -1.68 -7.79 -2.08
CA ARG A 129 -0.40 -7.09 -1.91
C ARG A 129 -0.48 -5.97 -0.85
N LYS A 130 -1.53 -5.15 -0.88
CA LYS A 130 -1.75 -4.10 0.12
C LYS A 130 -1.92 -4.66 1.53
N ALA A 131 -2.65 -5.77 1.67
CA ALA A 131 -2.81 -6.44 2.96
C ALA A 131 -1.45 -6.92 3.49
N LEU A 132 -0.65 -7.57 2.62
CA LEU A 132 0.69 -8.03 2.97
C LEU A 132 1.63 -6.86 3.36
N GLU A 133 1.59 -5.75 2.63
CA GLU A 133 2.36 -4.54 2.96
C GLU A 133 1.90 -3.92 4.30
N ALA A 134 0.60 -3.94 4.58
CA ALA A 134 0.06 -3.46 5.85
C ALA A 134 0.47 -4.36 7.03
N ASP A 135 0.42 -5.68 6.86
CA ASP A 135 0.84 -6.65 7.86
C ASP A 135 2.34 -6.53 8.15
N TYR A 136 3.15 -6.33 7.10
CA TYR A 136 4.58 -6.05 7.25
C TYR A 136 4.83 -4.74 8.00
N ALA A 137 4.13 -3.66 7.64
CA ALA A 137 4.26 -2.38 8.33
C ALA A 137 3.88 -2.48 9.82
N ALA A 138 2.83 -3.23 10.15
CA ALA A 138 2.42 -3.48 11.52
C ALA A 138 3.49 -4.27 12.30
N ALA A 139 4.05 -5.32 11.71
CA ALA A 139 5.15 -6.09 12.33
C ALA A 139 6.40 -5.22 12.52
N HIS A 140 6.73 -4.38 11.54
CA HIS A 140 7.87 -3.47 11.61
C HIS A 140 7.70 -2.39 12.70
N ALA A 141 6.48 -1.89 12.90
CA ALA A 141 6.19 -0.96 13.99
C ALA A 141 6.41 -1.58 15.38
N VAL A 142 6.07 -2.87 15.54
CA VAL A 142 6.37 -3.60 16.78
C VAL A 142 7.88 -3.79 16.96
N TYR A 143 8.58 -4.14 15.89
CA TYR A 143 10.04 -4.21 15.90
C TYR A 143 10.67 -2.89 16.34
N SER A 144 10.27 -1.75 15.74
CA SER A 144 10.82 -0.44 16.07
C SER A 144 10.51 -0.05 17.51
N GLU A 145 9.28 -0.32 18.00
CA GLU A 145 8.92 -0.10 19.42
C GLU A 145 9.93 -0.78 20.37
N VAL A 146 10.27 -2.04 20.12
CA VAL A 146 11.19 -2.80 20.99
C VAL A 146 12.63 -2.36 20.80
N ALA A 147 13.06 -2.20 19.55
CA ALA A 147 14.43 -1.78 19.22
C ALA A 147 14.73 -0.40 19.78
N ASP A 148 13.82 0.56 19.63
CA ASP A 148 13.98 1.92 20.15
C ASP A 148 13.96 1.94 21.68
N ALA A 149 13.07 1.16 22.32
CA ALA A 149 13.03 1.08 23.78
C ALA A 149 14.31 0.47 24.38
N TYR A 150 14.85 -0.58 23.73
CA TYR A 150 16.09 -1.19 24.15
C TYR A 150 17.30 -0.31 23.84
N ALA A 151 17.34 0.34 22.68
CA ALA A 151 18.37 1.31 22.33
C ALA A 151 18.38 2.51 23.29
N ALA A 152 17.21 3.04 23.66
CA ALA A 152 17.09 4.11 24.64
C ALA A 152 17.61 3.69 26.03
N TYR A 153 17.43 2.42 26.41
CA TYR A 153 18.04 1.87 27.62
C TYR A 153 19.58 1.83 27.50
N LEU A 154 20.11 1.29 26.41
CA LEU A 154 21.56 1.18 26.20
C LEU A 154 22.25 2.55 26.06
N ALA A 155 21.55 3.54 25.51
CA ALA A 155 22.07 4.89 25.30
C ALA A 155 22.15 5.73 26.59
N ASP A 156 21.32 5.42 27.60
CA ASP A 156 21.36 6.09 28.89
C ASP A 156 22.27 5.33 29.88
N PRO A 157 23.49 5.85 30.19
CA PRO A 157 24.40 5.20 31.12
C PRO A 157 23.88 5.20 32.58
N TYR A 158 22.89 6.04 32.92
CA TYR A 158 22.27 6.05 34.24
C TYR A 158 21.11 5.07 34.38
N SER A 159 20.66 4.48 33.27
CA SER A 159 19.53 3.55 33.27
C SER A 159 19.79 2.31 34.14
N ILE A 160 21.05 1.95 34.37
CA ILE A 160 21.45 0.85 35.24
C ILE A 160 21.01 1.05 36.69
N PHE A 161 20.98 2.28 37.19
CA PHE A 161 20.55 2.54 38.56
C PHE A 161 19.04 2.35 38.76
N ILE A 162 18.29 2.29 37.65
CA ILE A 162 16.83 2.09 37.65
C ILE A 162 16.49 0.65 37.28
N ARG A 163 17.23 0.07 36.33
CA ARG A 163 16.94 -1.24 35.71
C ARG A 163 18.21 -2.09 35.62
N PRO A 164 18.84 -2.45 36.75
CA PRO A 164 20.14 -3.15 36.72
C PRO A 164 20.05 -4.56 36.14
N LEU A 165 18.92 -5.24 36.33
CA LEU A 165 18.74 -6.62 35.87
C LEU A 165 18.67 -6.77 34.35
N LEU A 166 18.49 -5.68 33.59
CA LEU A 166 18.52 -5.73 32.13
C LEU A 166 19.94 -5.98 31.57
N ASP A 167 20.97 -5.85 32.41
CA ASP A 167 22.37 -6.16 32.08
C ASP A 167 22.84 -7.52 32.57
N ASP A 168 22.04 -8.16 33.41
CA ASP A 168 22.36 -9.46 33.98
C ASP A 168 21.80 -10.57 33.09
N LEU A 169 22.67 -11.21 32.31
CA LEU A 169 22.30 -12.34 31.47
C LEU A 169 22.03 -13.63 32.25
N THR A 170 22.34 -13.67 33.56
CA THR A 170 21.95 -14.80 34.42
C THR A 170 20.50 -14.70 34.87
N GLU A 171 19.88 -13.52 34.80
CA GLU A 171 18.46 -13.32 35.06
C GLU A 171 17.63 -13.93 33.90
N PRO A 172 16.78 -14.95 34.17
CA PRO A 172 16.08 -15.68 33.11
C PRO A 172 15.21 -14.82 32.21
N ARG A 173 14.62 -13.74 32.74
CA ARG A 173 13.76 -12.83 31.96
C ARG A 173 14.57 -12.01 30.96
N THR A 174 15.75 -11.56 31.36
CA THR A 174 16.67 -10.81 30.51
C THR A 174 17.23 -11.72 29.43
N ALA A 175 17.72 -12.92 29.79
CA ALA A 175 18.17 -13.91 28.82
C ALA A 175 17.07 -14.24 27.78
N ALA A 176 15.85 -14.49 28.23
CA ALA A 176 14.72 -14.76 27.33
C ALA A 176 14.38 -13.58 26.41
N PHE A 177 14.58 -12.33 26.86
CA PHE A 177 14.45 -11.16 26.00
C PHE A 177 15.57 -11.10 24.96
N ILE A 178 16.83 -11.29 25.36
CA ILE A 178 17.97 -11.25 24.44
C ILE A 178 17.85 -12.33 23.36
N ASP A 179 17.46 -13.55 23.72
CA ASP A 179 17.21 -14.65 22.77
C ASP A 179 16.08 -14.31 21.79
N ALA A 180 14.97 -13.76 22.30
CA ALA A 180 13.84 -13.37 21.46
C ALA A 180 14.18 -12.19 20.55
N PHE A 181 14.98 -11.24 21.02
CA PHE A 181 15.45 -10.10 20.25
C PHE A 181 16.43 -10.53 19.15
N ALA A 182 17.34 -11.46 19.44
CA ALA A 182 18.23 -12.06 18.45
C ALA A 182 17.43 -12.81 17.37
N THR A 183 16.47 -13.64 17.78
CA THR A 183 15.58 -14.37 16.86
C THR A 183 14.80 -13.42 15.95
N MET A 184 14.25 -12.33 16.51
CA MET A 184 13.54 -11.30 15.75
C MET A 184 14.43 -10.62 14.71
N ASN A 185 15.69 -10.34 15.04
CA ASN A 185 16.65 -9.73 14.12
C ASN A 185 17.11 -10.69 13.02
N ASP A 186 17.25 -11.97 13.32
CA ASP A 186 17.64 -13.01 12.34
C ASP A 186 16.58 -13.20 11.25
N VAL A 187 15.30 -13.20 11.62
CA VAL A 187 14.20 -13.38 10.66
C VAL A 187 13.73 -12.07 10.00
N ARG A 188 14.29 -10.92 10.40
CA ARG A 188 13.87 -9.59 9.93
C ARG A 188 14.20 -9.42 8.44
N PRO A 189 13.20 -9.24 7.57
CA PRO A 189 13.47 -8.91 6.18
C PRO A 189 13.84 -7.42 6.05
N GLU A 190 14.77 -7.09 5.16
CA GLU A 190 15.18 -5.69 4.90
C GLU A 190 14.07 -4.88 4.22
N GLN A 191 13.24 -5.56 3.42
CA GLN A 191 12.14 -5.00 2.65
C GLN A 191 10.93 -5.93 2.78
N CYS A 192 9.74 -5.41 2.45
CA CYS A 192 8.51 -6.19 2.48
C CYS A 192 8.66 -7.47 1.60
N PRO A 193 8.54 -8.68 2.17
CA PRO A 193 8.74 -9.91 1.42
C PRO A 193 7.52 -10.26 0.55
N ASP A 194 7.71 -11.01 -0.53
CA ASP A 194 6.62 -11.38 -1.44
C ASP A 194 5.63 -12.42 -0.87
N THR A 195 5.94 -13.01 0.27
CA THR A 195 5.22 -14.16 0.86
C THR A 195 4.66 -13.82 2.23
N ALA A 196 3.39 -14.16 2.45
CA ALA A 196 2.69 -13.92 3.71
C ALA A 196 3.32 -14.71 4.87
N GLU A 197 3.87 -15.89 4.59
CA GLU A 197 4.53 -16.75 5.58
C GLU A 197 5.73 -16.05 6.21
N ARG A 198 6.52 -15.32 5.41
CA ARG A 198 7.69 -14.57 5.91
C ARG A 198 7.27 -13.35 6.74
N VAL A 199 6.23 -12.62 6.30
CA VAL A 199 5.67 -11.52 7.09
C VAL A 199 5.16 -12.05 8.44
N GLN A 200 4.43 -13.17 8.42
CA GLN A 200 3.89 -13.78 9.63
C GLN A 200 4.98 -14.28 10.56
N ALA A 201 6.03 -14.92 10.04
CA ALA A 201 7.17 -15.36 10.86
C ALA A 201 7.86 -14.19 11.55
N PHE A 202 8.08 -13.08 10.84
CA PHE A 202 8.61 -11.84 11.41
C PHE A 202 7.66 -11.24 12.45
N ALA A 203 6.36 -11.16 12.16
CA ALA A 203 5.35 -10.65 13.10
C ALA A 203 5.31 -11.43 14.42
N VAL A 204 5.36 -12.77 14.33
CA VAL A 204 5.41 -13.66 15.51
C VAL A 204 6.68 -13.44 16.32
N ALA A 205 7.84 -13.34 15.66
CA ALA A 205 9.11 -13.09 16.34
C ALA A 205 9.13 -11.71 17.01
N ALA A 206 8.64 -10.67 16.33
CA ALA A 206 8.54 -9.32 16.87
C ALA A 206 7.62 -9.25 18.10
N GLN A 207 6.46 -9.92 18.05
CA GLN A 207 5.55 -9.96 19.18
C GLN A 207 6.11 -10.76 20.36
N LYS A 208 6.88 -11.83 20.11
CA LYS A 208 7.60 -12.58 21.14
C LYS A 208 8.66 -11.71 21.82
N ALA A 209 9.47 -10.99 21.04
CA ALA A 209 10.47 -10.06 21.55
C ALA A 209 9.83 -8.93 22.38
N ARG A 210 8.74 -8.34 21.90
CA ARG A 210 7.98 -7.32 22.65
C ARG A 210 7.45 -7.82 23.99
N THR A 211 6.90 -9.03 24.00
CA THR A 211 6.38 -9.64 25.23
C THR A 211 7.51 -9.93 26.22
N ALA A 212 8.63 -10.46 25.74
CA ALA A 212 9.81 -10.71 26.57
C ALA A 212 10.40 -9.40 27.12
N TRP A 213 10.53 -8.36 26.28
CA TRP A 213 10.97 -7.03 26.68
C TRP A 213 10.12 -6.46 27.81
N ARG A 214 8.79 -6.42 27.65
CA ARG A 214 7.89 -5.87 28.68
C ARG A 214 7.99 -6.63 30.01
N ARG A 215 8.20 -7.95 29.96
CA ARG A 215 8.40 -8.78 31.15
C ARG A 215 9.75 -8.49 31.83
N ALA A 216 10.82 -8.38 31.05
CA ALA A 216 12.16 -8.08 31.54
C ALA A 216 12.24 -6.65 32.10
N ASP A 217 11.84 -5.64 31.32
CA ASP A 217 11.85 -4.22 31.72
C ASP A 217 10.93 -3.97 32.93
N GLY A 218 9.72 -4.52 32.92
CA GLY A 218 8.79 -4.39 34.04
C GLY A 218 9.34 -5.01 35.33
N TYR A 219 9.97 -6.18 35.22
CA TYR A 219 10.63 -6.82 36.36
C TYR A 219 11.84 -6.02 36.85
N ALA A 220 12.72 -5.59 35.94
CA ALA A 220 13.90 -4.81 36.28
C ALA A 220 13.55 -3.49 36.97
N ARG A 221 12.48 -2.81 36.54
CA ARG A 221 11.95 -1.61 37.21
C ARG A 221 11.37 -1.90 38.60
N THR A 222 10.67 -3.02 38.74
CA THR A 222 10.04 -3.43 40.01
C THR A 222 11.10 -3.82 41.04
N MET A 223 12.15 -4.50 40.58
CA MET A 223 13.27 -4.91 41.42
C MET A 223 14.14 -3.71 41.76
N GLY A 224 14.47 -2.89 40.75
CA GLY A 224 15.33 -1.73 40.88
C GLY A 224 16.71 -2.06 41.44
N LEU A 225 17.46 -1.02 41.80
CA LEU A 225 18.66 -1.15 42.59
C LEU A 225 18.24 -1.27 44.07
N ARG A 226 18.20 -2.50 44.60
CA ARG A 226 17.71 -2.79 45.97
C ARG A 226 18.70 -2.39 47.05
N VAL A 227 18.89 -1.08 47.22
CA VAL A 227 19.84 -0.50 48.16
C VAL A 227 19.14 -0.13 49.46
N THR A 228 19.30 -0.95 50.50
CA THR A 228 18.59 -0.78 51.78
C THR A 228 19.41 -0.04 52.83
N SER A 229 20.73 -0.14 52.81
CA SER A 229 21.58 0.53 53.80
C SER A 229 21.85 2.00 53.43
N VAL A 230 21.98 2.86 54.44
CA VAL A 230 22.31 4.30 54.25
C VAL A 230 23.72 4.46 53.64
N GLU A 231 24.63 3.56 53.98
CA GLU A 231 25.99 3.56 53.44
C GLU A 231 26.00 3.25 51.96
N ASP A 232 25.33 2.17 51.53
CA ASP A 232 25.23 1.82 50.12
C ASP A 232 24.52 2.91 49.31
N GLN A 233 23.49 3.55 49.89
CA GLN A 233 22.83 4.69 49.24
C GLN A 233 23.78 5.88 49.03
N ARG A 234 24.67 6.16 49.99
CA ARG A 234 25.72 7.19 49.84
C ARG A 234 26.72 6.78 48.78
N THR A 235 27.12 5.51 48.75
CA THR A 235 28.06 5.00 47.75
C THR A 235 27.48 5.09 46.34
N VAL A 236 26.22 4.71 46.13
CA VAL A 236 25.54 4.86 44.83
C VAL A 236 25.46 6.32 44.38
N ARG A 237 25.20 7.26 45.29
CA ARG A 237 25.24 8.70 44.96
C ARG A 237 26.63 9.15 44.53
N ARG A 238 27.69 8.65 45.17
CA ARG A 238 29.09 8.94 44.80
C ARG A 238 29.44 8.35 43.44
N ILE A 239 29.07 7.09 43.18
CA ILE A 239 29.23 6.44 41.87
C ILE A 239 28.54 7.27 40.79
N ARG A 240 27.27 7.67 41.00
CA ARG A 240 26.53 8.49 40.04
C ARG A 240 27.22 9.83 39.76
N SER A 241 27.73 10.49 40.79
CA SER A 241 28.44 11.76 40.64
C SER A 241 29.76 11.59 39.88
N ALA A 242 30.54 10.55 40.20
CA ALA A 242 31.79 10.26 39.52
C ALA A 242 31.55 9.89 38.05
N LEU A 243 30.51 9.10 37.75
CA LEU A 243 30.12 8.80 36.38
C LEU A 243 29.72 10.07 35.60
N GLY A 244 29.08 11.03 36.27
CA GLY A 244 28.79 12.35 35.70
C GLY A 244 30.03 13.07 35.22
N ILE A 245 31.07 13.12 36.06
CA ILE A 245 32.36 13.73 35.70
C ILE A 245 33.02 12.95 34.57
N ALA A 246 33.06 11.61 34.66
CA ALA A 246 33.69 10.76 33.64
C ALA A 246 33.09 10.96 32.24
N LEU A 247 31.80 11.25 32.15
CA LEU A 247 31.07 11.48 30.90
C LEU A 247 30.99 12.95 30.48
N ASP A 248 31.38 13.89 31.33
CA ASP A 248 31.34 15.32 31.04
C ASP A 248 32.42 15.70 30.01
N THR A 249 31.99 16.17 28.84
CA THR A 249 32.90 16.59 27.76
C THR A 249 33.62 17.91 28.04
N SER A 250 33.15 18.69 29.03
CA SER A 250 33.78 19.95 29.45
C SER A 250 34.91 19.74 30.46
N ALA A 251 34.95 18.59 31.14
CA ALA A 251 36.01 18.22 32.07
C ALA A 251 37.31 17.82 31.33
N THR A 252 38.44 18.00 32.02
CA THR A 252 39.75 17.63 31.47
C THR A 252 39.92 16.10 31.37
N GLY A 253 40.79 15.62 30.48
CA GLY A 253 41.03 14.17 30.34
C GLY A 253 41.43 13.49 31.66
N GLN A 254 42.27 14.16 32.46
CA GLN A 254 42.73 13.64 33.76
C GLN A 254 41.64 13.56 34.82
N GLU A 255 40.76 14.57 34.90
CA GLU A 255 39.61 14.55 35.82
C GLU A 255 38.66 13.40 35.47
N ARG A 256 38.41 13.19 34.18
CA ARG A 256 37.52 12.13 33.70
C ARG A 256 38.08 10.74 33.95
N GLU A 257 39.39 10.54 33.77
CA GLU A 257 40.06 9.28 34.07
C GLU A 257 40.05 8.97 35.58
N THR A 258 40.31 9.98 36.40
CA THR A 258 40.24 9.86 37.88
C THR A 258 38.82 9.52 38.34
N ALA A 259 37.83 10.16 37.73
CA ALA A 259 36.42 9.88 38.01
C ALA A 259 36.02 8.46 37.58
N LEU A 260 36.51 7.98 36.43
CA LEU A 260 36.24 6.61 35.97
C LEU A 260 36.85 5.57 36.91
N ARG A 261 38.09 5.78 37.38
CA ARG A 261 38.71 4.91 38.39
C ARG A 261 37.92 4.89 39.70
N THR A 262 37.41 6.05 40.12
CA THR A 262 36.54 6.17 41.31
C THR A 262 35.23 5.39 41.11
N VAL A 263 34.66 5.37 39.91
CA VAL A 263 33.49 4.55 39.57
C VAL A 263 33.82 3.06 39.73
N GLU A 264 34.93 2.59 39.18
CA GLU A 264 35.37 1.19 39.29
C GLU A 264 35.57 0.76 40.75
N GLU A 265 36.28 1.57 41.54
CA GLU A 265 36.57 1.31 42.94
C GLU A 265 35.31 1.25 43.81
N LEU A 266 34.38 2.19 43.61
CA LEU A 266 33.15 2.26 44.42
C LEU A 266 32.08 1.26 43.98
N ALA A 267 32.07 0.89 42.70
CA ALA A 267 31.14 -0.11 42.17
C ALA A 267 31.47 -1.52 42.67
N ALA A 268 32.75 -1.81 42.91
CA ALA A 268 33.23 -3.08 43.41
C ALA A 268 32.54 -3.47 44.74
N GLY A 269 31.56 -4.37 44.64
CA GLY A 269 30.83 -4.94 45.78
C GLY A 269 29.42 -4.40 46.01
N ILE A 270 28.97 -3.36 45.30
CA ILE A 270 27.62 -2.77 45.49
C ILE A 270 26.79 -2.82 44.22
N VAL A 271 27.37 -2.46 43.07
CA VAL A 271 26.68 -2.43 41.78
C VAL A 271 27.59 -2.98 40.69
N THR A 272 27.14 -4.00 39.97
CA THR A 272 27.82 -4.42 38.75
C THR A 272 27.56 -3.39 37.67
N ILE A 273 28.58 -2.60 37.29
CA ILE A 273 28.50 -1.69 36.15
C ILE A 273 28.92 -2.47 34.89
N PRO A 274 28.19 -2.39 33.77
CA PRO A 274 28.43 -3.21 32.60
C PRO A 274 29.56 -2.61 31.77
N ASP A 275 30.32 -3.47 31.10
CA ASP A 275 31.49 -3.10 30.30
C ASP A 275 31.22 -2.03 29.24
N ARG A 276 29.98 -1.95 28.73
CA ARG A 276 29.60 -0.91 27.77
C ARG A 276 29.77 0.50 28.34
N ILE A 277 29.47 0.71 29.63
CA ILE A 277 29.54 2.03 30.26
C ILE A 277 31.01 2.45 30.39
N TYR A 278 31.86 1.53 30.83
CA TYR A 278 33.31 1.75 30.88
C TYR A 278 33.90 2.02 29.49
N THR A 279 33.46 1.27 28.49
CA THR A 279 33.90 1.45 27.09
C THR A 279 33.49 2.82 26.55
N SER A 280 32.23 3.23 26.71
CA SER A 280 31.75 4.54 26.29
C SER A 280 32.48 5.69 26.99
N ALA A 281 32.72 5.58 28.29
CA ALA A 281 33.49 6.58 29.03
C ALA A 281 34.93 6.69 28.51
N ARG A 282 35.60 5.55 28.29
CA ARG A 282 36.98 5.51 27.77
C ARG A 282 37.11 6.12 26.37
N ILE A 283 36.21 5.75 25.45
CA ILE A 283 36.17 6.34 24.09
C ILE A 283 36.00 7.86 24.16
N ALA A 284 35.12 8.34 25.06
CA ALA A 284 34.90 9.76 25.22
C ALA A 284 36.15 10.46 25.80
N ILE A 285 36.90 9.84 26.72
CA ILE A 285 38.17 10.36 27.27
C ILE A 285 39.21 10.49 26.16
N GLU A 286 39.45 9.41 25.40
CA GLU A 286 40.42 9.39 24.31
C GLU A 286 40.13 10.46 23.24
N THR A 287 38.86 10.66 22.92
CA THR A 287 38.42 11.66 21.94
C THR A 287 38.72 13.09 22.41
N THR A 288 38.49 13.40 23.68
CA THR A 288 38.79 14.71 24.26
C THR A 288 40.30 14.94 24.35
N THR A 289 41.06 13.96 24.84
CA THR A 289 42.52 14.06 24.94
C THR A 289 43.15 14.27 23.57
N ARG A 290 42.68 13.58 22.53
CA ARG A 290 43.15 13.80 21.16
C ARG A 290 42.89 15.24 20.69
N LYS A 291 41.70 15.78 20.92
CA LYS A 291 41.36 17.17 20.54
C LYS A 291 42.28 18.18 21.21
N GLN A 292 42.58 18.00 22.49
CA GLN A 292 43.47 18.87 23.28
C GLN A 292 44.93 18.82 22.83
N LEU A 293 45.41 17.67 22.32
CA LEU A 293 46.76 17.53 21.79
C LEU A 293 46.93 18.11 20.39
N THR A 294 45.83 18.29 19.65
CA THR A 294 45.84 18.82 18.27
C THR A 294 45.46 20.30 18.16
N SER A 295 45.03 20.93 19.26
CA SER A 295 44.70 22.36 19.35
C SER A 295 45.85 23.17 19.94
#